data_AF-A0A2A5B8B8-F1
#
_entry.id   AF-A0A2A5B8B8-F1
#
_cell.length_a   1.000
_cell.length_b   1.000
_cell.length_c   1.000
_cell.angle_alpha   90.00
_cell.angle_beta   90.00
_cell.angle_gamma   90.00
#
_symmetry.space_group_name_H-M   'P 1'
#
loop_
_entity.id
_entity.type
_entity.pdbx_description
1 polymer ?
#
loop_
_entity_poly.entity_id
_entity_poly.type
_entity_poly.pdbx_seq_one_letter_code
_entity_poly.pdbx_strand_id
1 'polypeptide(L)' 'MSNTSKYQLFVSNKCSCCDKIVDYLKRKKISISTINIDKEDYTLPFSLMIFPALVKEKKVVSYGCDDIIIRLNIA' A
#
# COMPACT_ATOMS: atom_id res chain seq x y z
N MET A 1 -16.19 7.65 9.87
CA MET A 1 -15.14 7.91 8.86
C MET A 1 -13.87 7.18 9.28
N SER A 2 -13.51 6.09 8.61
CA SER A 2 -12.28 5.35 8.91
C SER A 2 -11.06 6.25 8.65
N ASN A 3 -10.17 6.37 9.63
CA ASN A 3 -8.98 7.23 9.58
C ASN A 3 -7.89 6.62 8.66
N THR A 4 -8.15 6.59 7.35
CA THR A 4 -7.17 6.12 6.34
C THR A 4 -6.12 7.16 5.99
N SER A 5 -6.23 8.40 6.51
CA SER A 5 -5.39 9.56 6.16
C SER A 5 -3.89 9.41 6.43
N LYS A 6 -3.46 8.32 7.08
CA LYS A 6 -2.06 8.05 7.40
C LYS A 6 -1.50 6.79 6.74
N TYR A 7 -2.30 6.06 5.97
CA TYR A 7 -1.83 4.90 5.23
C TYR A 7 -1.26 5.32 3.88
N GLN A 8 -0.16 4.67 3.51
CA GLN A 8 0.49 4.80 2.21
C GLN A 8 0.73 3.39 1.67
N LEU A 9 0.32 3.15 0.43
CA LEU A 9 0.57 1.91 -0.30
C LEU A 9 1.73 2.13 -1.26
N PHE A 10 2.81 1.38 -1.06
CA PHE A 10 3.94 1.38 -1.97
C PHE A 10 3.82 0.19 -2.93
N VAL A 11 3.92 0.46 -4.22
CA VAL A 11 3.80 -0.53 -5.30
C VAL A 11 4.97 -0.43 -6.27
N SER A 12 5.21 -1.52 -7.00
CA SER A 12 6.19 -1.59 -8.07
C SER A 12 5.55 -2.16 -9.34
N ASN A 13 5.99 -1.74 -10.51
CA ASN A 13 5.63 -2.30 -11.81
C ASN A 13 6.16 -3.74 -11.98
N LYS A 14 7.13 -4.17 -11.18
CA LYS A 14 7.67 -5.54 -11.18
C LYS A 14 6.89 -6.50 -10.29
N CYS A 15 5.83 -6.02 -9.63
CA CYS A 15 5.03 -6.77 -8.69
C CYS A 15 3.73 -7.25 -9.36
N SER A 16 3.63 -8.56 -9.57
CA SER A 16 2.52 -9.22 -10.27
C SER A 16 1.15 -9.04 -9.61
N CYS A 17 1.11 -8.72 -8.31
CA CYS A 17 -0.14 -8.53 -7.57
C CYS A 17 -0.50 -7.05 -7.38
N CYS A 18 0.40 -6.11 -7.65
CA CYS A 18 0.22 -4.70 -7.30
C CYS A 18 -0.97 -4.05 -8.03
N ASP A 19 -1.24 -4.43 -9.28
CA ASP A 19 -2.41 -3.95 -10.01
C ASP A 19 -3.72 -4.41 -9.36
N LYS A 20 -3.76 -5.66 -8.85
CA LYS A 20 -4.96 -6.22 -8.20
C LYS A 20 -5.34 -5.43 -6.97
N ILE A 21 -4.37 -5.02 -6.16
CA ILE A 21 -4.64 -4.25 -4.95
C ILE A 21 -5.02 -2.80 -5.25
N VAL A 22 -4.38 -2.17 -6.24
CA VAL A 22 -4.77 -0.81 -6.68
C VAL A 22 -6.22 -0.81 -7.18
N ASP A 23 -6.60 -1.81 -7.97
CA ASP A 23 -7.97 -1.96 -8.44
C ASP A 23 -8.95 -2.28 -7.31
N TYR A 24 -8.52 -3.08 -6.32
CA TYR A 24 -9.31 -3.32 -5.11
C TYR A 24 -9.63 -2.02 -4.36
N LEU A 25 -8.62 -1.18 -4.12
CA LEU A 25 -8.78 0.11 -3.45
C LEU A 25 -9.76 1.01 -4.21
N LYS A 26 -9.62 1.11 -5.53
CA LYS A 26 -10.52 1.87 -6.41
C LYS A 26 -11.97 1.37 -6.31
N ARG A 27 -12.20 0.06 -6.46
CA ARG A 27 -13.55 -0.55 -6.40
C ARG A 27 -14.21 -0.33 -5.04
N LYS A 28 -13.44 -0.42 -3.96
CA LYS A 28 -13.94 -0.21 -2.59
C LYS A 28 -13.98 1.25 -2.16
N LYS A 29 -13.58 2.19 -3.03
CA LYS A 29 -13.47 3.62 -2.73
C LYS A 29 -12.63 3.89 -1.48
N ILE A 30 -11.60 3.08 -1.26
CA ILE A 30 -10.66 3.25 -0.15
C ILE A 30 -9.63 4.30 -0.56
N SER A 31 -9.67 5.46 0.10
CA SER A 31 -8.74 6.56 -0.16
C SER A 31 -7.45 6.37 0.63
N ILE A 32 -6.40 5.90 -0.05
CA ILE A 32 -5.04 5.70 0.47
C ILE A 32 -4.04 6.28 -0.53
N SER A 33 -3.01 6.97 -0.05
CA SER A 33 -1.93 7.46 -0.91
C SER A 33 -1.18 6.28 -1.51
N THR A 34 -1.13 6.18 -2.83
CA THR A 34 -0.43 5.09 -3.53
C THR A 34 0.79 5.67 -4.23
N ILE A 35 1.97 5.10 -3.97
CA ILE A 35 3.25 5.56 -4.49
C ILE A 35 3.87 4.44 -5.31
N ASN A 36 4.18 4.70 -6.58
CA ASN A 36 4.86 3.77 -7.46
C ASN A 36 6.38 3.97 -7.40
N ILE A 37 7.08 3.07 -6.74
CA ILE A 37 8.52 3.19 -6.45
C ILE A 37 9.42 3.11 -7.70
N ASP A 38 8.89 2.67 -8.84
CA ASP A 38 9.63 2.66 -10.11
C ASP A 38 9.46 3.96 -10.91
N LYS A 39 8.55 4.85 -10.48
CA LYS A 39 8.20 6.09 -11.20
C LYS A 39 8.33 7.35 -10.34
N GLU A 40 8.26 7.19 -9.03
CA GLU A 40 8.21 8.28 -8.06
C GLU A 40 9.37 8.13 -7.07
N ASP A 41 10.04 9.23 -6.78
CA ASP A 41 10.98 9.28 -5.67
C ASP A 41 10.23 9.17 -4.34
N TYR A 42 10.76 8.36 -3.42
CA TYR A 42 10.21 8.22 -2.09
C TYR A 42 11.32 8.17 -1.04
N THR A 43 11.00 8.58 0.18
CA THR A 43 11.91 8.52 1.31
C THR A 43 11.22 7.89 2.50
N LEU A 44 11.75 6.77 2.95
CA LEU A 44 11.36 6.10 4.18
C LEU A 44 12.59 5.93 5.07
N PRO A 45 12.45 5.99 6.41
CA PRO A 45 13.56 5.75 7.33
C PRO A 45 13.96 4.27 7.42
N PHE A 46 13.48 3.44 6.50
CA PHE A 46 13.74 2.01 6.39
C PHE A 46 13.56 1.57 4.93
N SER A 47 14.21 0.47 4.56
CA SER A 47 14.03 -0.15 3.26
C SER A 47 12.79 -1.04 3.24
N LEU A 48 12.05 -0.98 2.14
CA LEU A 48 10.98 -1.93 1.85
C LEU A 48 11.58 -3.19 1.23
N MET A 49 11.20 -4.35 1.75
CA MET A 49 11.75 -5.63 1.29
C MET A 49 10.88 -6.30 0.23
N ILE A 50 9.57 -6.07 0.27
CA ILE A 50 8.56 -6.73 -0.56
C ILE A 50 7.57 -5.68 -1.04
N PHE A 51 7.03 -5.87 -2.24
CA PHE A 51 5.95 -5.06 -2.79
C PHE A 51 4.73 -5.94 -3.13
N PRO A 52 3.48 -5.47 -2.92
CA PRO A 52 3.15 -4.16 -2.34
C PRO A 52 3.43 -4.11 -0.83
N ALA A 53 3.62 -2.90 -0.31
CA ALA A 53 3.82 -2.64 1.11
C ALA A 53 2.84 -1.58 1.62
N LEU A 54 2.10 -1.90 2.68
CA LEU A 54 1.27 -0.94 3.39
C LEU A 54 2.06 -0.33 4.54
N VAL A 55 2.19 0.99 4.54
CA VAL A 55 2.91 1.75 5.55
C VAL A 55 1.94 2.68 6.26
N LYS A 56 2.11 2.85 7.57
CA LYS A 56 1.39 3.84 8.38
C LYS A 56 2.40 4.51 9.31
N GLU A 57 2.42 5.85 9.32
CA GLU A 57 3.26 6.63 10.26
C GLU A 57 4.72 6.17 10.32
N LYS A 58 5.35 5.95 9.14
CA LYS A 58 6.74 5.48 9.05
C LYS A 58 6.97 4.10 9.68
N LYS A 59 5.97 3.22 9.64
CA LYS A 59 6.11 1.80 9.99
C LYS A 59 5.42 0.93 8.95
N VAL A 60 6.06 -0.17 8.58
CA VAL A 60 5.42 -1.20 7.76
C VAL A 60 4.32 -1.87 8.57
N VAL A 61 3.12 -1.88 8.01
CA VAL A 61 1.94 -2.54 8.57
C VAL A 61 1.79 -3.95 8.03
N SER A 62 2.02 -4.11 6.71
CA SER A 62 1.83 -5.38 6.02
C SER A 62 2.51 -5.36 4.65
N TYR A 63 2.84 -6.56 4.15
CA TYR A 63 3.34 -6.81 2.80
C TYR A 63 2.39 -7.77 2.08
N GLY A 64 2.41 -7.72 0.75
CA GLY A 64 1.65 -8.66 -0.07
C GLY A 64 0.17 -8.27 -0.20
N CYS A 65 -0.45 -8.69 -1.30
CA CYS A 65 -1.79 -8.21 -1.62
C CYS A 65 -2.87 -8.71 -0.66
N ASP A 66 -2.85 -10.00 -0.32
CA ASP A 66 -3.90 -10.63 0.48
C ASP A 66 -3.89 -10.09 1.92
N ASP A 67 -2.71 -10.04 2.55
CA ASP A 67 -2.57 -9.52 3.92
C ASP A 67 -2.97 -8.04 4.00
N ILE A 68 -2.62 -7.23 3.00
CA ILE A 68 -3.02 -5.82 2.97
C ILE A 68 -4.53 -5.70 2.81
N ILE A 69 -5.15 -6.48 1.93
CA ILE A 69 -6.62 -6.49 1.76
C ILE A 69 -7.31 -6.87 3.07
N ILE A 70 -6.83 -7.91 3.76
CA ILE A 70 -7.35 -8.32 5.07
C ILE A 70 -7.23 -7.17 6.07
N ARG A 71 -6.05 -6.53 6.15
CA ARG A 71 -5.80 -5.40 7.07
C ARG A 71 -6.71 -4.21 6.80
N LEU A 72 -7.00 -3.91 5.54
CA LEU A 72 -7.85 -2.78 5.16
C LEU A 72 -9.35 -3.05 5.36
N ASN A 73 -9.78 -4.32 5.41
CA ASN A 73 -11.16 -4.68 5.71
C ASN A 73 -11.51 -4.68 7.20
N ILE A 74 -10.50 -4.73 8.07
CA ILE A 74 -10.66 -4.73 9.53
C ILE A 74 -10.53 -3.31 10.11
N ALA A 75 -10.13 -2.31 9.30
CA ALA A 75 -9.75 -0.95 9.72
C ALA A 75 -10.82 0.13 9.49
#